data_AF-A0A4V1TTH8-F1
#
_entry.id   AF-A0A4V1TTH8-F1
#
_cell.length_a   1.000
_cell.length_b   1.000
_cell.length_c   1.000
_cell.angle_alpha   90.00
_cell.angle_beta   90.00
_cell.angle_gamma   90.00
#
_symmetry.space_group_name_H-M   'P 1'
#
loop_
_entity.id
_entity.type
_entity.pdbx_description
1 polymer ?
#
loop_
_entity_poly.entity_id
_entity_poly.type
_entity_poly.pdbx_seq_one_letter_code
_entity_poly.pdbx_strand_id
1 'polypeptide(L)'
;MPCSAAQRWGRHHGSACTGQPLSPRHNLEVPTHPIALPVTSAAAPHPCLSCGACCASFRVDFSVHETQEMGGSVPDGLVVPVTQHMARMRGTDHVPPRCAALTGQLGTRAACGIYEWRPSPCREFEAGSDACNRARQRLQLPALDNSLY
;
A
#
# COMPACT_ATOMS: atom_id res chain seq x y z
N MET A 1 17.30 12.59 -45.33
CA MET A 1 18.48 13.47 -45.35
C MET A 1 19.32 13.19 -44.11
N PRO A 2 20.47 12.50 -44.25
CA PRO A 2 21.39 12.25 -43.16
C PRO A 2 22.35 13.44 -43.00
N CYS A 3 22.59 13.88 -41.76
CA CYS A 3 23.69 14.79 -41.47
C CYS A 3 24.93 13.93 -41.17
N SER A 4 25.89 13.95 -42.10
CA SER A 4 27.20 13.32 -41.99
C SER A 4 28.27 14.32 -41.58
N ALA A 5 29.39 13.76 -41.09
CA ALA A 5 30.73 14.34 -40.91
C ALA A 5 30.94 15.04 -39.55
N ALA A 6 32.10 14.95 -38.87
CA ALA A 6 33.45 14.57 -39.30
C ALA A 6 34.26 14.08 -38.07
N GLN A 7 35.00 12.96 -38.15
CA GLN A 7 36.47 12.86 -38.36
C GLN A 7 37.31 13.37 -37.17
N ARG A 8 38.00 12.49 -36.42
CA ARG A 8 39.36 11.91 -36.65
C ARG A 8 40.39 12.64 -35.75
N TRP A 9 41.59 12.05 -35.61
CA TRP A 9 42.82 12.55 -34.96
C TRP A 9 42.88 12.23 -33.45
N GLY A 10 43.89 11.55 -32.89
CA GLY A 10 45.14 10.96 -33.36
C GLY A 10 45.73 10.15 -32.20
N ARG A 11 46.12 8.89 -32.38
CA ARG A 11 47.50 8.40 -32.50
C ARG A 11 48.56 9.18 -31.67
N HIS A 12 48.84 8.71 -30.47
CA HIS A 12 50.15 8.81 -29.79
C HIS A 12 50.45 7.42 -29.22
N HIS A 13 51.44 6.68 -29.74
CA HIS A 13 52.83 6.64 -29.24
C HIS A 13 52.81 6.45 -27.70
N GLY A 14 52.99 5.24 -27.18
CA GLY A 14 54.25 4.51 -27.24
C GLY A 14 55.07 4.91 -26.02
N SER A 15 55.00 4.12 -24.95
CA SER A 15 56.08 4.06 -23.96
C SER A 15 55.97 2.77 -23.17
N ALA A 16 56.86 1.84 -23.52
CA ALA A 16 57.18 0.67 -22.73
C ALA A 16 57.92 1.13 -21.48
N CYS A 17 57.30 0.93 -20.31
CA CYS A 17 58.00 0.99 -19.03
C CYS A 17 58.02 -0.42 -18.46
N THR A 18 59.18 -1.04 -18.59
CA THR A 18 59.63 -2.21 -17.83
C THR A 18 59.46 -1.98 -16.32
N GLY A 19 58.78 -2.89 -15.64
CA GLY A 19 58.65 -2.92 -14.18
C GLY A 19 58.26 -4.32 -13.72
N GLN A 20 59.12 -4.90 -12.89
CA GLN A 20 59.21 -6.28 -12.44
C GLN A 20 57.98 -6.85 -11.67
N PRO A 21 57.91 -8.19 -11.53
CA PRO A 21 56.79 -8.91 -10.95
C PRO A 21 56.80 -8.82 -9.42
N LEU A 22 55.63 -8.54 -8.84
CA LEU A 22 55.37 -8.70 -7.41
C LEU A 22 54.28 -9.75 -7.21
N SER A 23 54.60 -10.70 -6.35
CA SER A 23 53.98 -12.00 -6.09
C SER A 23 52.44 -12.05 -6.05
N PRO A 24 51.81 -13.17 -6.43
CA PRO A 24 50.40 -13.39 -6.16
C PRO A 24 50.20 -13.54 -4.65
N ARG A 25 49.69 -12.48 -4.03
CA ARG A 25 49.15 -12.54 -2.67
C ARG A 25 47.90 -13.43 -2.72
N HIS A 26 48.04 -14.59 -2.08
CA HIS A 26 47.05 -15.33 -1.32
C HIS A 26 45.59 -14.84 -1.43
N ASN A 27 44.73 -15.77 -1.85
CA ASN A 27 43.28 -15.73 -1.80
C ASN A 27 42.74 -14.89 -0.64
N LEU A 28 41.99 -13.86 -1.00
CA LEU A 28 40.89 -13.36 -0.19
C LEU A 28 39.62 -13.66 -0.98
N GLU A 29 39.13 -14.89 -0.83
CA GLU A 29 37.78 -15.24 -1.22
C GLU A 29 36.83 -14.32 -0.45
N VAL A 30 36.18 -13.43 -1.19
CA VAL A 30 35.09 -12.58 -0.68
C VAL A 30 33.92 -13.52 -0.38
N PRO A 31 33.45 -13.64 0.88
CA PRO A 31 32.25 -14.41 1.15
C PRO A 31 31.05 -13.74 0.46
N THR A 32 30.57 -14.34 -0.63
CA THR A 32 29.30 -14.03 -1.33
C THR A 32 28.09 -14.49 -0.51
N HIS A 33 28.01 -14.09 0.75
CA HIS A 33 26.74 -14.15 1.47
C HIS A 33 26.00 -12.85 1.22
N PRO A 34 24.79 -12.87 0.62
CA PRO A 34 23.96 -11.69 0.63
C PRO A 34 23.67 -11.38 2.10
N ILE A 35 24.25 -10.29 2.60
CA ILE A 35 23.85 -9.70 3.86
C ILE A 35 22.39 -9.30 3.64
N ALA A 36 21.47 -10.14 4.10
CA ALA A 36 20.08 -9.77 4.24
C ALA A 36 20.06 -8.63 5.27
N LEU A 37 20.14 -7.40 4.76
CA LEU A 37 19.90 -6.22 5.55
C LEU A 37 18.53 -6.42 6.20
N PRO A 38 18.39 -6.24 7.52
CA PRO A 38 17.08 -6.17 8.12
C PRO A 38 16.37 -5.01 7.43
N VAL A 39 15.34 -5.32 6.65
CA VAL A 39 14.42 -4.32 6.13
C VAL A 39 13.90 -3.60 7.35
N THR A 40 14.49 -2.43 7.59
CA THR A 40 14.12 -1.55 8.68
C THR A 40 12.66 -1.23 8.41
N SER A 41 11.80 -1.69 9.33
CA SER A 41 10.37 -1.43 9.31
C SER A 41 10.18 0.07 9.49
N ALA A 42 10.38 0.83 8.42
CA ALA A 42 9.91 2.19 8.32
C ALA A 42 8.41 2.09 8.57
N ALA A 43 7.93 2.72 9.65
CA ALA A 43 6.55 2.65 10.13
C ALA A 43 5.59 2.77 8.95
N ALA A 44 5.21 1.61 8.41
CA ALA A 44 4.41 1.56 7.21
C ALA A 44 3.05 2.12 7.62
N PRO A 45 2.43 2.98 6.79
CA PRO A 45 1.07 3.42 7.07
C PRO A 45 0.24 2.18 7.36
N HIS A 46 -0.50 2.24 8.48
CA HIS A 46 -1.21 1.11 9.05
C HIS A 46 -1.85 0.27 7.92
N PRO A 47 -1.65 -1.05 7.85
CA PRO A 47 -1.92 -1.87 6.65
C PRO A 47 -3.37 -1.82 6.15
N CYS A 48 -4.31 -1.37 6.99
CA CYS A 48 -5.70 -1.11 6.59
C CYS A 48 -5.90 0.19 5.78
N LEU A 49 -4.93 1.11 5.79
CA LEU A 49 -4.93 2.36 5.02
C LEU A 49 -4.51 2.20 3.56
N SER A 50 -4.08 1.00 3.17
CA SER A 50 -3.60 0.70 1.82
C SER A 50 -4.27 -0.51 1.15
N CYS A 51 -4.93 -1.40 1.92
CA CYS A 51 -5.51 -2.64 1.36
C CYS A 51 -6.96 -2.52 0.87
N GLY A 52 -7.79 -1.68 1.50
CA GLY A 52 -9.21 -1.52 1.16
C GLY A 52 -10.11 -2.73 1.49
N ALA A 53 -9.62 -3.73 2.23
CA ALA A 53 -10.33 -4.98 2.49
C ALA A 53 -11.68 -4.80 3.19
N CYS A 54 -11.76 -3.93 4.20
CA CYS A 54 -13.00 -3.66 4.92
C CYS A 54 -14.07 -3.02 4.02
N CYS A 55 -13.66 -2.05 3.20
CA CYS A 55 -14.53 -1.33 2.26
C CYS A 55 -15.11 -2.22 1.15
N ALA A 56 -14.48 -3.36 0.88
CA ALA A 56 -14.88 -4.32 -0.15
C ALA A 56 -15.52 -5.61 0.43
N SER A 57 -15.74 -5.68 1.74
CA SER A 57 -16.16 -6.93 2.40
C SER A 57 -17.36 -6.79 3.32
N PHE A 58 -17.63 -5.59 3.83
CA PHE A 58 -18.64 -5.38 4.87
C PHE A 58 -19.72 -4.40 4.46
N ARG A 59 -20.94 -4.74 4.88
CA ARG A 59 -22.05 -3.80 4.94
C ARG A 59 -21.84 -2.88 6.13
N VAL A 60 -21.97 -1.57 5.93
CA VAL A 60 -21.75 -0.58 6.99
C VAL A 60 -23.06 0.14 7.25
N ASP A 61 -23.75 -0.29 8.30
CA ASP A 61 -24.97 0.30 8.83
C ASP A 61 -24.61 1.06 10.12
N PHE A 62 -25.11 2.29 10.31
CA PHE A 62 -24.79 3.14 11.45
C PHE A 62 -25.93 4.13 11.75
N SER A 63 -25.84 4.87 12.86
CA SER A 63 -26.90 5.79 13.28
C SER A 63 -27.02 6.99 12.33
N VAL A 64 -28.25 7.41 12.02
CA VAL A 64 -28.48 8.66 11.25
C VAL A 64 -27.84 9.87 11.93
N HIS A 65 -27.68 9.87 13.25
CA HIS A 65 -27.06 10.98 13.99
C HIS A 65 -25.57 11.19 13.67
N GLU A 66 -24.91 10.24 13.00
CA GLU A 66 -23.52 10.40 12.58
C GLU A 66 -23.38 11.07 11.21
N THR A 67 -24.48 11.23 10.48
CA THR A 67 -24.54 11.93 9.19
C THR A 67 -24.44 13.44 9.37
N GLN A 68 -23.94 14.15 8.36
CA GLN A 68 -23.79 15.61 8.38
C GLN A 68 -25.15 16.31 8.54
N GLU A 69 -26.21 15.81 7.92
CA GLU A 69 -27.56 16.37 8.05
C GLU A 69 -28.07 16.38 9.50
N MET A 70 -27.63 15.41 10.32
CA MET A 70 -28.03 15.29 11.74
C MET A 70 -26.99 15.86 12.72
N GLY A 71 -25.96 16.56 12.23
CA GLY A 71 -24.90 17.18 13.04
C GLY A 71 -23.68 16.28 13.32
N GLY A 72 -23.59 15.12 12.66
CA GLY A 72 -22.42 14.27 12.65
C GLY A 72 -21.38 14.68 11.62
N SER A 73 -20.47 13.76 11.28
CA SER A 73 -19.33 14.03 10.39
C SER A 73 -19.41 13.31 9.04
N VAL A 74 -20.21 12.26 8.94
CA VAL A 74 -20.25 11.40 7.74
C VAL A 74 -20.97 12.14 6.60
N PRO A 75 -20.34 12.32 5.42
CA PRO A 75 -20.96 13.09 4.35
C PRO A 75 -22.23 12.46 3.81
N ASP A 76 -23.33 13.22 3.77
CA ASP A 76 -24.64 12.73 3.34
C ASP A 76 -24.62 12.21 1.89
N GLY A 77 -23.75 12.79 1.06
CA GLY A 77 -23.52 12.35 -0.32
C GLY A 77 -23.01 10.91 -0.45
N LEU A 78 -22.57 10.26 0.63
CA LEU A 78 -22.06 8.88 0.64
C LEU A 78 -22.97 7.89 1.39
N VAL A 79 -24.10 8.36 1.91
CA VAL A 79 -25.00 7.54 2.73
C VAL A 79 -26.33 7.31 2.01
N VAL A 80 -27.03 6.27 2.42
CA VAL A 80 -28.42 6.01 2.06
C VAL A 80 -29.21 5.74 3.34
N PRO A 81 -30.38 6.37 3.55
CA PRO A 81 -31.23 6.06 4.69
C PRO A 81 -31.78 4.64 4.57
N VAL A 82 -31.76 3.89 5.67
CA VAL A 82 -32.29 2.51 5.75
C VAL A 82 -33.59 2.50 6.55
N THR A 83 -33.61 3.19 7.68
CA THR A 83 -34.80 3.41 8.52
C THR A 83 -34.79 4.85 9.02
N GLN A 84 -35.78 5.22 9.85
CA GLN A 84 -35.82 6.53 10.51
C GLN A 84 -34.61 6.81 11.42
N HIS A 85 -33.90 5.77 11.88
CA HIS A 85 -32.79 5.89 12.82
C HIS A 85 -31.47 5.30 12.30
N MET A 86 -31.48 4.63 11.15
CA MET A 86 -30.32 3.97 10.58
C MET A 86 -30.02 4.47 9.17
N ALA A 87 -28.75 4.78 8.93
CA ALA A 87 -28.17 5.04 7.62
C ALA A 87 -27.18 3.94 7.25
N ARG A 88 -26.84 3.85 5.97
CA ARG A 88 -25.87 2.91 5.42
C ARG A 88 -24.89 3.62 4.51
N MET A 89 -23.62 3.19 4.51
CA MET A 89 -22.67 3.62 3.48
C MET A 89 -23.08 3.05 2.12
N ARG A 90 -23.27 3.93 1.13
CA ARG A 90 -23.69 3.55 -0.22
C ARG A 90 -22.73 2.52 -0.83
N GLY A 91 -23.28 1.54 -1.53
CA GLY A 91 -22.55 0.50 -2.25
C GLY A 91 -22.12 -0.69 -1.39
N THR A 92 -22.28 -0.61 -0.07
CA THR A 92 -21.98 -1.72 0.84
C THR A 92 -23.11 -2.77 0.92
N ASP A 93 -24.23 -2.52 0.25
CA ASP A 93 -25.39 -3.40 0.07
C ASP A 93 -25.33 -4.25 -1.22
N HIS A 94 -24.34 -4.04 -2.07
CA HIS A 94 -24.13 -4.83 -3.29
C HIS A 94 -23.42 -6.16 -3.02
N VAL A 95 -23.48 -7.06 -4.02
CA VAL A 95 -22.71 -8.31 -4.04
C VAL A 95 -21.89 -8.34 -5.33
N PRO A 96 -20.56 -8.18 -5.28
CA PRO A 96 -19.75 -7.96 -4.07
C PRO A 96 -19.93 -6.54 -3.49
N PRO A 97 -19.79 -6.35 -2.17
CA PRO A 97 -19.93 -5.04 -1.55
C PRO A 97 -18.75 -4.14 -1.94
N ARG A 98 -19.03 -2.86 -2.21
CA ARG A 98 -18.00 -1.86 -2.50
C ARG A 98 -18.43 -0.49 -2.01
N CYS A 99 -17.88 -0.07 -0.88
CA CYS A 99 -18.15 1.23 -0.28
C CYS A 99 -17.86 2.38 -1.26
N ALA A 100 -18.80 3.32 -1.38
CA ALA A 100 -18.66 4.50 -2.25
C ALA A 100 -17.47 5.39 -1.87
N ALA A 101 -17.01 5.35 -0.61
CA ALA A 101 -15.83 6.08 -0.16
C ALA A 101 -14.50 5.40 -0.54
N LEU A 102 -14.51 4.19 -1.10
CA LEU A 102 -13.30 3.49 -1.49
C LEU A 102 -12.66 4.17 -2.71
N THR A 103 -11.40 4.57 -2.57
CA THR A 103 -10.58 5.12 -3.64
C THR A 103 -9.41 4.19 -3.94
N GLY A 104 -8.95 4.19 -5.19
CA GLY A 104 -7.81 3.37 -5.62
C GLY A 104 -8.16 1.90 -5.90
N GLN A 105 -7.11 1.06 -5.94
CA GLN A 105 -7.19 -0.34 -6.34
C GLN A 105 -6.96 -1.26 -5.13
N LEU A 106 -7.91 -2.15 -4.89
CA LEU A 106 -7.88 -3.14 -3.81
C LEU A 106 -6.59 -3.97 -3.86
N GLY A 107 -5.99 -4.19 -2.69
CA GLY A 107 -4.75 -4.97 -2.57
C GLY A 107 -3.50 -4.35 -3.16
N THR A 108 -3.58 -3.19 -3.83
CA THR A 108 -2.43 -2.47 -4.40
C THR A 108 -2.22 -1.12 -3.73
N ARG A 109 -3.17 -0.21 -3.90
CA ARG A 109 -3.17 1.15 -3.33
C ARG A 109 -4.62 1.58 -3.21
N ALA A 110 -5.25 1.22 -2.10
CA ALA A 110 -6.62 1.58 -1.79
C ALA A 110 -6.68 2.40 -0.51
N ALA A 111 -7.50 3.45 -0.49
CA ALA A 111 -7.70 4.31 0.67
C ALA A 111 -9.18 4.69 0.84
N CYS A 112 -9.56 4.99 2.08
CA CYS A 112 -10.88 5.56 2.35
C CYS A 112 -10.84 7.07 2.11
N GLY A 113 -11.66 7.56 1.17
CA GLY A 113 -11.76 9.00 0.84
C GLY A 113 -12.37 9.86 1.95
N ILE A 114 -12.94 9.23 2.99
CA ILE A 114 -13.48 9.91 4.19
C ILE A 114 -12.82 9.40 5.47
N TYR A 115 -11.54 9.02 5.43
CA TYR A 115 -10.87 8.39 6.57
C TYR A 115 -11.03 9.18 7.90
N GLU A 116 -11.00 10.51 7.82
CA GLU A 116 -11.18 11.41 8.96
C GLU A 116 -12.63 11.53 9.44
N TRP A 117 -13.61 11.24 8.58
CA TRP A 117 -15.05 11.35 8.81
C TRP A 117 -15.77 10.00 8.82
N ARG A 118 -15.03 8.92 9.11
CA ARG A 118 -15.58 7.57 9.17
C ARG A 118 -16.73 7.47 10.19
N PRO A 119 -17.79 6.70 9.89
CA PRO A 119 -18.80 6.34 10.88
C PRO A 119 -18.20 5.42 11.95
N SER A 120 -18.89 5.29 13.08
CA SER A 120 -18.51 4.46 14.23
C SER A 120 -18.07 3.04 13.86
N PRO A 121 -18.77 2.26 12.99
CA PRO A 121 -18.35 0.89 12.70
C PRO A 121 -17.03 0.82 11.93
N CYS A 122 -16.69 1.87 11.17
CA CYS A 122 -15.42 1.94 10.45
C CYS A 122 -14.26 2.43 11.32
N ARG A 123 -14.53 3.11 12.43
CA ARG A 123 -13.50 3.55 13.40
C ARG A 123 -13.17 2.45 14.40
N GLU A 124 -14.19 1.73 14.85
CA GLU A 124 -14.08 0.64 15.81
C GLU A 124 -13.57 -0.67 15.17
N PHE A 125 -13.46 -0.72 13.84
CA PHE A 125 -12.97 -1.89 13.14
C PHE A 125 -11.48 -2.14 13.41
N GLU A 126 -11.19 -3.20 14.16
CA GLU A 126 -9.84 -3.58 14.55
C GLU A 126 -9.08 -4.26 13.40
N ALA A 127 -7.87 -3.76 13.15
CA ALA A 127 -6.94 -4.37 12.21
C ALA A 127 -6.37 -5.68 12.76
N GLY A 128 -6.13 -6.66 11.88
CA GLY A 128 -5.61 -7.97 12.30
C GLY A 128 -6.58 -8.84 13.12
N SER A 129 -7.75 -8.31 13.50
CA SER A 129 -8.87 -9.12 13.96
C SER A 129 -9.24 -10.23 12.97
N ASP A 130 -9.90 -11.28 13.45
CA ASP A 130 -10.37 -12.38 12.59
C ASP A 130 -11.25 -11.87 11.45
N ALA A 131 -12.09 -10.86 11.70
CA ALA A 131 -12.91 -10.24 10.67
C ALA A 131 -12.05 -9.53 9.61
N CYS A 132 -11.03 -8.80 10.04
CA CYS A 132 -10.07 -8.16 9.13
C CYS A 132 -9.33 -9.21 8.29
N ASN A 133 -8.82 -10.27 8.91
CA ASN A 133 -8.09 -11.32 8.21
C ASN A 133 -8.98 -12.10 7.23
N ARG A 134 -10.24 -12.38 7.56
CA ARG A 134 -11.21 -12.94 6.60
C ARG A 134 -11.47 -12.02 5.41
N ALA A 135 -11.62 -10.72 5.64
CA ALA A 135 -11.80 -9.75 4.56
C ALA A 135 -10.57 -9.68 3.65
N ARG A 136 -9.37 -9.73 4.23
CA ARG A 136 -8.10 -9.78 3.50
C ARG A 136 -7.97 -11.05 2.67
N GLN A 137 -8.34 -12.21 3.23
CA GLN A 137 -8.34 -13.49 2.51
C GLN A 137 -9.24 -13.48 1.27
N ARG A 138 -10.42 -12.85 1.34
CA ARG A 138 -11.31 -12.68 0.16
C ARG A 138 -10.64 -11.90 -0.97
N LEU A 139 -9.71 -11.02 -0.64
CA LEU A 139 -8.90 -10.27 -1.60
C LEU A 139 -7.53 -10.93 -1.88
N GLN A 140 -7.33 -12.18 -1.43
CA GLN A 140 -6.07 -12.92 -1.57
C GLN A 140 -4.85 -12.20 -0.95
N LEU A 141 -5.09 -11.40 0.09
CA LEU A 141 -4.06 -10.68 0.84
C LEU A 141 -3.56 -11.50 2.02
N PRO A 142 -2.27 -11.37 2.40
CA PRO A 142 -1.73 -12.07 3.56
C PRO A 142 -2.43 -11.60 4.84
N ALA A 143 -2.60 -12.50 5.81
CA ALA A 143 -3.11 -12.14 7.13
C ALA A 143 -2.18 -11.12 7.82
N LEU A 144 -2.76 -10.26 8.64
CA LEU A 144 -2.00 -9.44 9.57
C LEU A 144 -1.87 -10.23 10.87
N ASP A 145 -0.63 -10.31 11.36
CA ASP A 145 -0.35 -10.85 12.67
C ASP A 145 -0.57 -9.74 13.71
N ASN A 146 -1.49 -9.98 14.65
CA ASN A 146 -1.79 -9.05 15.74
C ASN A 146 -0.69 -9.00 16.81
N SER A 147 0.36 -9.83 16.71
CA SER A 147 1.51 -9.84 17.64
C SER A 147 2.61 -8.84 17.31
N LEU A 148 2.48 -8.09 16.21
CA LEU A 148 3.48 -7.14 15.72
C LEU A 148 3.11 -5.66 15.93
N TYR A 149 2.06 -5.36 16.71
CA TYR A 149 1.63 -4.00 17.06
C TYR A 149 1.30 -3.85 18.54
#